data_AF-A0AA96ETW9-F1
#
_entry.id   AF-A0AA96ETW9-F1
#
_cell.length_a   1.000
_cell.length_b   1.000
_cell.length_c   1.000
_cell.angle_alpha   90.00
_cell.angle_beta   90.00
_cell.angle_gamma   90.00
#
_symmetry.space_group_name_H-M   'P 1'
#
loop_
_entity.id
_entity.type
_entity.pdbx_description
1 polymer ?
#
loop_
_entity_poly.entity_id
_entity_poly.type
_entity_poly.pdbx_seq_one_letter_code
_entity_poly.pdbx_strand_id
1 'polypeptide(L)' 'MSIIEEIIEIKDYIYLKIKTGGYFILPKSKIENVTEVQINLASLAEKLKINYTKELEWKWK' A
#
# COMPACT_ATOMS: atom_id res chain seq x y z
N MET A 1 0.55 -17.48 8.21
CA MET A 1 -0.24 -17.14 7.01
C MET A 1 -0.43 -15.63 7.02
N SER A 2 -0.01 -14.89 5.97
CA SER A 2 -0.21 -13.43 5.91
C SER A 2 -1.69 -13.10 5.69
N ILE A 3 -2.21 -12.13 6.44
CA ILE A 3 -3.58 -11.58 6.31
C ILE A 3 -3.67 -10.58 5.13
N ILE A 4 -2.57 -9.89 4.83
CA ILE A 4 -2.47 -8.92 3.74
C ILE A 4 -2.28 -9.68 2.43
N GLU A 5 -3.06 -9.29 1.42
CA GLU A 5 -3.02 -9.84 0.06
C GLU A 5 -2.10 -9.04 -0.85
N GLU A 6 -2.25 -7.71 -0.88
CA GLU A 6 -1.46 -6.80 -1.71
C GLU A 6 -1.47 -5.38 -1.11
N ILE A 7 -0.49 -4.59 -1.53
CA ILE A 7 -0.39 -3.17 -1.21
C ILE A 7 -0.47 -2.39 -2.53
N ILE A 8 -1.33 -1.38 -2.58
CA ILE A 8 -1.52 -0.52 -3.75
C ILE A 8 -1.33 0.93 -3.28
N GLU A 9 -0.39 1.63 -3.88
CA GLU A 9 -0.14 3.04 -3.62
C GLU A 9 -0.54 3.87 -4.84
N ILE A 10 -1.46 4.81 -4.64
CA ILE A 10 -1.79 5.84 -5.63
C ILE A 10 -1.29 7.19 -5.12
N LYS A 11 -1.48 8.26 -5.90
CA LYS A 11 -0.97 9.60 -5.56
C LYS A 11 -1.25 10.00 -4.11
N ASP A 12 -2.52 9.93 -3.67
CA ASP A 12 -2.96 10.50 -2.39
C ASP A 12 -3.20 9.45 -1.29
N TYR A 13 -3.25 8.16 -1.63
CA TYR A 13 -3.63 7.08 -0.72
C TYR A 13 -2.75 5.85 -0.88
N ILE A 14 -2.67 5.08 0.20
CA ILE A 14 -2.13 3.72 0.22
C ILE A 14 -3.25 2.79 0.67
N TYR A 15 -3.45 1.71 -0.07
CA TYR A 15 -4.44 0.68 0.17
C TYR A 15 -3.74 -0.63 0.53
N LEU A 16 -4.15 -1.23 1.65
CA LEU A 16 -3.77 -2.59 2.01
C LEU A 16 -4.98 -3.49 1.83
N LYS A 17 -4.92 -4.37 0.84
CA LYS A 17 -6.00 -5.34 0.60
C LYS A 17 -5.84 -6.51 1.54
N ILE A 18 -6.96 -6.92 2.15
CA ILE A 18 -6.99 -8.04 3.07
C ILE A 18 -7.57 -9.26 2.35
N LYS A 19 -7.01 -10.45 2.58
CA LYS A 19 -7.45 -11.70 1.94
C LYS A 19 -8.89 -12.09 2.25
N THR A 20 -9.40 -11.68 3.41
CA THR A 20 -10.79 -11.89 3.83
C THR A 20 -11.75 -10.85 3.21
N GLY A 21 -11.25 -10.01 2.29
CA GLY A 21 -11.98 -8.91 1.69
C GLY A 21 -11.74 -7.58 2.43
N GLY A 22 -12.04 -6.49 1.73
CA GLY A 22 -11.88 -5.12 2.23
C GLY A 22 -10.48 -4.54 2.06
N TYR A 23 -10.39 -3.25 2.38
CA TYR A 23 -9.17 -2.45 2.27
C TYR A 23 -8.96 -1.65 3.55
N PHE A 24 -7.73 -1.65 4.05
CA PHE A 24 -7.29 -0.64 4.99
C PHE A 24 -6.70 0.53 4.20
N ILE A 25 -7.25 1.74 4.41
CA ILE A 25 -6.96 2.92 3.60
C ILE A 25 -6.17 3.92 4.45
N LEU A 26 -5.01 4.32 3.93
CA LEU A 26 -4.08 5.26 4.55
C LEU A 26 -3.99 6.52 3.67
N PRO A 27 -4.61 7.64 4.05
CA PRO A 27 -4.43 8.91 3.37
C PRO A 27 -3.02 9.47 3.62
N LYS A 28 -2.25 9.73 2.56
CA LYS A 28 -0.88 10.26 2.70
C LYS A 28 -0.85 11.64 3.34
N SER A 29 -1.91 12.43 3.16
CA SER A 29 -2.08 13.75 3.78
C SER A 29 -2.16 13.72 5.32
N LYS A 30 -2.37 12.54 5.92
CA LYS A 30 -2.42 12.34 7.38
C LYS A 30 -1.17 11.65 7.92
N ILE A 31 -0.17 11.42 7.08
CA ILE A 31 1.08 10.77 7.45
C ILE A 31 2.17 11.84 7.47
N GLU A 32 2.79 12.03 8.63
CA GLU A 32 3.87 13.01 8.81
C GLU A 32 5.10 12.69 7.95
N ASN A 33 5.52 11.42 7.94
CA ASN A 33 6.65 10.94 7.16
C ASN A 33 6.25 9.81 6.21
N VAL A 34 5.72 10.18 5.04
CA VAL A 34 5.27 9.23 4.02
C VAL A 34 6.41 8.33 3.54
N THR A 35 7.62 8.88 3.41
CA THR A 35 8.80 8.15 2.94
C THR A 35 9.15 6.97 3.84
N GLU A 36 9.14 7.18 5.15
CA GLU A 36 9.40 6.12 6.12
C GLU A 36 8.33 5.02 6.07
N VAL A 37 7.05 5.41 5.96
CA VAL A 37 5.95 4.46 5.77
C VAL A 37 6.14 3.64 4.49
N GLN A 38 6.51 4.27 3.38
CA GLN A 38 6.77 3.56 2.12
C GLN A 38 7.91 2.54 2.24
N ILE A 39 9.01 2.87 2.93
CA ILE A 39 10.13 1.96 3.18
C ILE A 39 9.66 0.76 4.03
N ASN A 40 8.91 1.03 5.09
CA ASN A 40 8.37 -0.02 5.97
C ASN A 40 7.40 -0.94 5.23
N LEU A 41 6.52 -0.38 4.39
CA LEU A 41 5.58 -1.17 3.58
C LEU A 41 6.27 -1.99 2.49
N ALA A 42 7.33 -1.45 1.87
CA ALA A 42 8.13 -2.22 0.92
C ALA A 42 8.82 -3.41 1.59
N SER A 43 9.47 -3.19 2.73
CA SER A 43 10.08 -4.27 3.52
C SER A 43 9.05 -5.31 3.97
N LEU A 44 7.85 -4.87 4.36
CA LEU A 44 6.74 -5.75 4.71
C LEU A 44 6.29 -6.60 3.51
N ALA A 45 6.14 -5.98 2.34
CA ALA A 45 5.72 -6.68 1.12
C ALA A 45 6.73 -7.77 0.73
N GLU A 46 8.03 -7.47 0.79
CA GLU A 46 9.09 -8.45 0.55
C GLU A 46 9.05 -9.62 1.54
N LYS A 47 8.93 -9.32 2.85
CA LYS A 47 8.85 -10.35 3.91
C LYS A 47 7.65 -11.27 3.74
N LEU A 48 6.50 -10.70 3.34
CA LEU A 48 5.26 -11.44 3.17
C LEU A 48 5.13 -12.09 1.78
N LYS A 49 6.05 -11.78 0.85
CA LYS A 49 6.02 -12.18 -0.56
C LYS A 49 4.70 -11.79 -1.23
N ILE A 50 4.27 -10.54 -1.02
CA ILE A 50 3.05 -9.97 -1.61
C ILE A 50 3.41 -8.83 -2.56
N ASN A 51 2.49 -8.49 -3.45
CA ASN A 51 2.70 -7.40 -4.41
C ASN A 51 2.62 -6.04 -3.71
N TYR A 52 3.52 -5.15 -4.13
CA TYR A 52 3.42 -3.72 -3.83
C TYR A 52 3.42 -2.94 -5.15
N THR A 53 2.25 -2.47 -5.55
CA THR A 53 2.03 -1.73 -6.79
C THR A 53 1.99 -0.23 -6.52
N LYS A 54 2.70 0.56 -7.34
CA LYS A 54 2.70 2.03 -7.26
C LYS A 54 2.17 2.64 -8.56
N GLU A 55 1.01 3.29 -8.47
CA GLU A 55 0.31 3.94 -9.58
C GLU A 55 0.12 5.43 -9.30
N LEU A 56 1.24 6.15 -9.21
CA LEU A 56 1.27 7.56 -8.83
C LEU A 56 0.81 8.50 -9.96
N GLU A 57 0.87 8.03 -11.20
CA GLU A 57 0.52 8.78 -12.41
C GLU A 57 -0.73 8.21 -13.11
N TRP A 58 -1.65 7.59 -12.36
CA TRP A 58 -2.86 7.03 -12.96
C TRP A 58 -3.60 8.09 -13.79
N LYS A 59 -3.61 7.91 -15.11
CA LYS A 59 -4.38 8.68 -16.08
C LYS A 59 -5.49 7.76 -16.57
N TRP A 60 -6.75 8.19 -16.44
CA TRP A 60 -7.86 7.51 -17.08
C TRP A 60 -7.53 7.34 -18.57
N LYS A 61 -7.59 6.10 -19.05
CA LYS A 61 -7.51 5.79 -20.48
C LYS A 61 -8.92 5.74 -21.05
#